data_AF-A0A7R7DU16-F1
#
_entry.id   AF-A0A7R7DU16-F1
#
_cell.length_a   1.000
_cell.length_b   1.000
_cell.length_c   1.000
_cell.angle_alpha   90.00
_cell.angle_beta   90.00
_cell.angle_gamma   90.00
#
_symmetry.space_group_name_H-M   'P 1'
#
loop_
_entity.id
_entity.type
_entity.pdbx_description
1 polymer ?
#
loop_
_entity_poly.entity_id
_entity_poly.type
_entity_poly.pdbx_seq_one_letter_code
_entity_poly.pdbx_strand_id
1 'polypeptide(L)'
;MSEIAERHRKLAAEFDRRVAAVPDTAWDNASPCAGWSARDVLRHVLETSYRDMPAHVGLTVTTGSVDDDPVGSWRAARDQLQEILADPDRAGRQYEGMFGPPRWNGPSAASACSTC
;
A
#
# COMPACT_ATOMS: atom_id res chain seq x y z
N MET A 1 -7.64 17.11 0.61
CA MET A 1 -7.05 15.75 0.80
C MET A 1 -8.05 14.75 0.23
N SER A 2 -7.64 13.90 -0.70
CA SER A 2 -8.52 12.88 -1.28
C SER A 2 -8.90 11.81 -0.25
N GLU A 3 -10.06 11.17 -0.42
CA GLU A 3 -10.50 10.05 0.43
C GLU A 3 -9.45 8.92 0.45
N ILE A 4 -8.85 8.64 -0.71
CA ILE A 4 -7.80 7.63 -0.88
C ILE A 4 -6.57 7.99 -0.05
N ALA A 5 -6.11 9.24 -0.08
CA ALA A 5 -4.98 9.70 0.72
C ALA A 5 -5.26 9.62 2.23
N GLU A 6 -6.48 9.95 2.66
CA GLU A 6 -6.91 9.87 4.05
C GLU A 6 -6.90 8.42 4.55
N ARG A 7 -7.46 7.50 3.76
CA ARG A 7 -7.49 6.06 4.04
C ARG A 7 -6.09 5.46 4.07
N HIS A 8 -5.26 5.78 3.08
CA HIS A 8 -3.87 5.32 3.03
C HIS A 8 -3.12 5.74 4.30
N ARG A 9 -3.18 7.02 4.67
CA ARG A 9 -2.51 7.55 5.87
C ARG A 9 -2.92 6.82 7.15
N LYS A 10 -4.20 6.48 7.34
CA LYS A 10 -4.68 5.74 8.52
C LYS A 10 -4.10 4.32 8.57
N LEU A 11 -4.16 3.60 7.45
CA LEU A 11 -3.65 2.23 7.37
C LEU A 11 -2.12 2.19 7.49
N ALA A 12 -1.44 3.12 6.84
CA ALA A 12 0.01 3.26 6.91
C ALA A 12 0.50 3.59 8.32
N ALA A 13 -0.22 4.43 9.08
CA ALA A 13 0.13 4.72 10.48
C ALA A 13 0.00 3.49 11.39
N GLU A 14 -0.99 2.64 11.16
CA GLU A 14 -1.19 1.39 11.90
C GLU A 14 -0.11 0.34 11.57
N PHE A 15 0.36 0.30 10.33
CA PHE A 15 1.49 -0.55 9.95
C PHE A 15 2.83 0.01 10.46
N ASP A 16 3.04 1.32 10.39
CA ASP A 16 4.24 1.99 10.93
C ASP A 16 4.41 1.73 12.43
N ARG A 17 3.31 1.72 13.20
CA ARG A 17 3.35 1.33 14.61
C ARG A 17 3.84 -0.11 14.84
N ARG A 18 3.49 -1.04 13.95
CA ARG A 18 3.99 -2.44 14.04
C ARG A 18 5.46 -2.51 13.67
N VAL A 19 5.86 -1.89 12.57
CA VAL A 19 7.26 -1.84 12.10
C VAL A 19 8.17 -1.22 13.16
N ALA A 20 7.75 -0.12 13.78
CA ALA A 20 8.52 0.55 14.84
C ALA A 20 8.56 -0.24 16.16
N ALA A 21 7.66 -1.21 16.36
CA ALA A 21 7.63 -2.05 17.55
C ALA A 21 8.49 -3.32 17.43
N VAL A 22 8.97 -3.66 16.23
CA VAL A 22 9.88 -4.80 16.01
C VAL A 22 11.29 -4.40 16.44
N PRO A 23 11.89 -5.05 17.45
CA PRO A 23 13.29 -4.84 17.78
C PRO A 23 14.20 -5.24 16.61
N ASP A 24 15.35 -4.57 16.45
CA ASP A 24 16.29 -4.87 15.36
C ASP A 24 16.75 -6.33 15.32
N THR A 25 16.79 -7.01 16.46
CA THR A 25 17.16 -8.43 16.58
C THR A 25 16.03 -9.40 16.26
N ALA A 26 14.82 -8.93 15.98
CA ALA A 26 13.61 -9.75 15.84
C ALA A 26 13.11 -9.84 14.39
N TRP A 27 13.78 -9.20 13.43
CA TRP A 27 13.38 -9.20 12.02
C TRP A 27 13.38 -10.58 11.38
N ASP A 28 14.24 -11.48 11.85
CA ASP A 28 14.35 -12.85 11.34
C ASP A 28 13.42 -13.83 12.07
N ASN A 29 12.63 -13.36 13.04
CA ASN A 29 11.63 -14.18 13.71
C ASN A 29 10.50 -14.57 12.75
N ALA A 30 9.98 -15.78 12.94
CA ALA A 30 8.84 -16.27 12.16
C ALA A 30 7.63 -15.33 12.29
N SER A 31 7.05 -15.01 11.14
CA SER A 31 5.80 -14.28 11.02
C SER A 31 4.60 -15.24 11.06
N PRO A 32 3.36 -14.72 11.19
CA PRO A 32 2.15 -15.52 11.03
C PRO A 32 2.00 -16.14 9.63
N CYS A 33 2.69 -15.61 8.62
CA CYS A 33 2.75 -16.19 7.29
C CYS A 33 3.72 -17.37 7.31
N ALA A 34 3.20 -18.57 7.01
CA ALA A 34 3.98 -19.80 7.08
C ALA A 34 5.24 -19.71 6.19
N GLY A 35 6.40 -19.92 6.81
CA GLY A 35 7.71 -19.90 6.14
C GLY A 35 8.30 -18.51 5.91
N TRP A 36 7.69 -17.44 6.41
CA TRP A 36 8.18 -16.06 6.25
C TRP A 36 8.62 -15.47 7.58
N SER A 37 9.73 -14.74 7.58
CA SER A 37 10.14 -13.89 8.69
C SER A 37 9.39 -12.55 8.71
N ALA A 38 9.51 -11.79 9.80
CA ALA A 38 9.01 -10.41 9.85
C ALA A 38 9.64 -9.54 8.74
N ARG A 39 10.91 -9.78 8.41
CA ARG A 39 11.62 -9.12 7.31
C ARG A 39 11.02 -9.46 5.94
N ASP A 40 10.66 -10.72 5.72
CA ASP A 40 10.05 -11.17 4.46
C ASP A 40 8.67 -10.54 4.25
N VAL A 41 7.87 -10.43 5.31
CA VAL A 41 6.59 -9.72 5.25
C VAL A 41 6.79 -8.26 4.85
N LEU A 42 7.76 -7.57 5.46
CA LEU A 42 8.03 -6.17 5.12
C LEU A 42 8.53 -6.01 3.69
N ARG A 43 9.45 -6.88 3.25
CA ARG A 43 9.94 -6.93 1.86
C ARG A 43 8.77 -7.05 0.90
N HIS A 44 7.89 -8.02 1.15
CA HIS A 44 6.73 -8.28 0.32
C HIS A 44 5.78 -7.08 0.24
N VAL A 45 5.53 -6.39 1.36
CA VAL A 45 4.67 -5.20 1.37
C VAL A 45 5.29 -4.07 0.53
N LEU A 46 6.59 -3.83 0.66
CA LEU A 46 7.29 -2.82 -0.13
C LEU A 46 7.27 -3.14 -1.63
N GLU A 47 7.49 -4.39 -2.00
CA GLU A 47 7.49 -4.80 -3.41
C GLU A 47 6.09 -4.74 -4.00
N THR A 48 5.11 -5.39 -3.39
CA THR A 48 3.76 -5.47 -3.96
C THR A 48 3.00 -4.15 -3.87
N SER A 49 2.90 -3.57 -2.68
CA SER A 49 1.97 -2.47 -2.40
C SER A 49 2.56 -1.11 -2.76
N TYR A 50 3.87 -0.95 -2.63
CA TYR A 50 4.54 0.33 -2.87
C TYR A 50 5.20 0.38 -4.24
N ARG A 51 5.88 -0.67 -4.70
CA ARG A 51 6.51 -0.66 -6.03
C ARG A 51 5.53 -1.05 -7.14
N ASP A 52 4.94 -2.25 -7.07
CA ASP A 52 4.20 -2.83 -8.20
C ASP A 52 2.82 -2.19 -8.42
N MET A 53 2.06 -1.98 -7.34
CA MET A 53 0.72 -1.40 -7.43
C MET A 53 0.69 0.01 -8.05
N PRO A 54 1.55 0.97 -7.63
CA PRO A 54 1.65 2.26 -8.32
C PRO A 54 2.19 2.15 -9.74
N ALA A 55 3.10 1.19 -10.03
CA ALA A 55 3.63 1.00 -11.38
C ALA A 55 2.53 0.67 -12.40
N HIS A 56 1.48 -0.04 -11.98
CA HIS A 56 0.32 -0.31 -12.84
C HIS A 56 -0.42 0.95 -13.32
N VAL A 57 -0.39 2.05 -12.56
CA VAL A 57 -0.98 3.35 -12.96
C VAL A 57 0.07 4.36 -13.46
N GLY A 58 1.27 3.88 -13.80
CA GLY A 58 2.39 4.70 -14.27
C GLY A 58 2.99 5.61 -13.20
N LEU A 59 2.86 5.23 -11.93
CA LEU A 59 3.47 5.91 -10.79
C LEU A 59 4.67 5.09 -10.31
N THR A 60 5.72 5.76 -9.84
CA THR A 60 6.94 5.08 -9.38
C THR A 60 7.21 5.43 -7.93
N VAL A 61 7.41 4.40 -7.12
CA VAL A 61 7.88 4.52 -5.74
C VAL A 61 9.20 3.75 -5.64
N THR A 62 10.21 4.42 -5.10
CA THR A 62 11.51 3.81 -4.82
C THR A 62 11.48 3.21 -3.42
N THR A 63 11.82 1.94 -3.32
CA THR A 63 11.92 1.23 -2.04
C THR A 63 13.40 1.01 -1.71
N GLY A 64 13.76 1.19 -0.44
CA GLY A 64 15.08 0.88 0.09
C GLY A 64 15.29 -0.62 0.33
N SER A 65 16.44 -0.96 0.90
CA SER A 65 16.80 -2.32 1.29
C SER A 65 16.34 -2.60 2.73
N VAL A 66 15.43 -3.57 2.88
CA VAL A 66 15.02 -4.06 4.21
C VAL A 66 16.10 -4.88 4.89
N ASP A 67 17.17 -5.25 4.18
CA ASP A 67 18.30 -5.95 4.77
C ASP A 67 19.18 -4.97 5.56
N ASP A 68 19.32 -3.75 5.07
CA ASP A 68 20.17 -2.69 5.65
C ASP A 68 19.40 -1.83 6.66
N ASP A 69 18.21 -1.35 6.31
CA ASP A 69 17.36 -0.52 7.18
C ASP A 69 15.87 -0.79 6.90
N PRO A 70 15.27 -1.78 7.61
CA PRO A 70 13.85 -2.11 7.46
C PRO A 70 12.93 -0.91 7.72
N VAL A 71 13.18 -0.19 8.81
CA VAL A 71 12.28 0.89 9.29
C VAL A 71 12.40 2.12 8.39
N GLY A 72 13.63 2.50 8.01
CA GLY A 72 13.87 3.61 7.09
C GLY A 72 13.33 3.31 5.70
N SER A 73 13.51 2.09 5.18
CA SER A 73 12.97 1.66 3.89
C SER A 73 11.44 1.75 3.85
N TRP A 74 10.78 1.33 4.94
CA TRP A 74 9.34 1.49 5.12
C TRP A 74 8.90 2.95 5.09
N ARG A 75 9.50 3.80 5.93
CA ARG A 75 9.10 5.20 6.09
C ARG A 75 9.30 5.99 4.80
N ALA A 76 10.41 5.79 4.12
CA ALA A 76 10.69 6.45 2.84
C ALA A 76 9.63 6.12 1.77
N ALA A 77 9.31 4.82 1.61
CA ALA A 77 8.30 4.39 0.65
C ALA A 77 6.90 4.90 1.03
N ARG A 78 6.55 4.86 2.32
CA ARG A 78 5.30 5.39 2.87
C ARG A 78 5.09 6.85 2.53
N ASP A 79 6.11 7.66 2.81
CA ASP A 79 6.03 9.11 2.66
C ASP A 79 5.93 9.48 1.18
N GLN A 80 6.70 8.83 0.31
CA GLN A 80 6.62 9.03 -1.13
C GLN A 80 5.25 8.66 -1.71
N LEU A 81 4.66 7.53 -1.31
CA LEU A 81 3.31 7.18 -1.77
C LEU A 81 2.25 8.15 -1.22
N GLN A 82 2.40 8.62 0.02
CA GLN A 82 1.49 9.60 0.59
C GLN A 82 1.52 10.94 -0.16
N GLU A 83 2.70 11.39 -0.59
CA GLU A 83 2.87 12.59 -1.44
C GLU A 83 2.18 12.39 -2.79
N ILE A 84 2.37 11.22 -3.42
CA ILE A 84 1.73 10.90 -4.70
C ILE A 84 0.20 10.91 -4.56
N LEU A 85 -0.35 10.37 -3.47
CA LEU A 85 -1.79 10.32 -3.23
C LEU A 85 -2.39 11.67 -2.78
N ALA A 86 -1.55 12.60 -2.28
CA ALA A 86 -1.98 13.95 -1.93
C ALA A 86 -2.39 14.77 -3.17
N ASP A 87 -1.85 14.43 -4.33
CA ASP A 87 -2.25 14.95 -5.63
C ASP A 87 -3.56 14.28 -6.11
N PRO A 88 -4.69 15.01 -6.16
CA PRO A 88 -5.99 14.44 -6.53
C PRO A 88 -6.02 13.90 -7.97
N ASP A 89 -5.22 14.46 -8.90
CA ASP A 89 -5.17 14.01 -10.30
C ASP A 89 -4.43 12.68 -10.45
N ARG A 90 -3.51 12.38 -9.52
CA ARG A 90 -2.80 11.09 -9.46
C ARG A 90 -3.60 10.04 -8.70
N ALA A 91 -4.27 10.44 -7.61
CA ALA A 91 -5.07 9.55 -6.80
C ALA A 91 -6.28 8.97 -7.54
N GLY A 92 -6.81 9.67 -8.54
CA GLY A 92 -7.94 9.23 -9.37
C GLY A 92 -7.58 8.25 -10.50
N ARG A 93 -6.30 7.95 -10.72
CA ARG A 93 -5.88 7.04 -11.81
C ARG A 93 -6.34 5.62 -11.51
N GLN A 94 -7.14 5.07 -12.41
CA GLN A 94 -7.59 3.69 -12.35
C GLN A 94 -6.69 2.83 -13.23
N TYR A 95 -6.34 1.65 -12.74
CA TYR A 95 -5.73 0.60 -13.56
C TYR A 95 -6.75 -0.50 -13.80
N GLU A 96 -6.90 -0.88 -15.06
CA GLU A 96 -7.66 -2.05 -15.45
C GLU A 96 -6.80 -3.28 -15.19
N GLY A 97 -7.08 -3.98 -14.08
CA GLY A 97 -6.37 -5.22 -13.77
C GLY A 97 -6.61 -6.30 -14.83
N MET A 98 -5.60 -7.14 -15.08
CA MET A 98 -5.69 -8.35 -15.92
C MET A 98 -6.92 -9.24 -15.60
N PHE A 99 -7.47 -9.14 -14.39
CA PHE A 99 -8.63 -9.92 -13.93
C PHE A 99 -10.00 -9.28 -14.24
N GLY A 100 -10.04 -8.27 -15.11
CA GLY A 100 -11.25 -7.49 -15.38
C GLY A 100 -11.63 -6.59 -14.19
N PRO A 101 -12.68 -5.77 -14.30
CA PRO A 101 -13.14 -4.97 -13.18
C PRO A 101 -13.46 -5.89 -11.98
N PRO A 102 -13.19 -5.47 -10.73
CA PRO A 102 -13.63 -6.21 -9.56
C PRO A 102 -15.16 -6.32 -9.62
N ARG A 103 -15.65 -7.50 -10.00
CA ARG A 103 -17.08 -7.80 -10.01
C ARG A 103 -17.55 -7.89 -8.56
N TRP A 104 -17.95 -6.75 -8.00
CA TRP A 104 -18.84 -6.75 -6.85
C TRP A 104 -20.19 -7.28 -7.35
N ASN A 105 -20.45 -8.57 -7.14
CA ASN A 105 -21.79 -9.14 -7.32
C ASN A 105 -22.68 -8.67 -6.15
N GLY A 106 -23.02 -7.39 -6.15
CA GLY A 106 -24.04 -6.79 -5.30
C GLY A 106 -24.75 -5.70 -6.11
N PRO A 107 -26.05 -5.46 -5.86
CA PRO A 107 -26.89 -4.69 -6.76
C PRO A 107 -26.36 -3.25 -6.94
N SER A 108 -26.22 -2.88 -8.22
CA SER A 108 -25.76 -1.58 -8.71
C SER A 108 -26.48 -0.41 -8.03
N ALA A 109 -25.73 0.43 -7.33
CA ALA A 109 -26.22 1.71 -6.80
C ALA A 109 -26.15 2.86 -7.83
N ALA A 110 -25.90 2.57 -9.12
CA ALA A 110 -25.75 3.58 -10.16
C ALA A 110 -27.07 3.93 -10.90
N SER A 111 -28.23 3.46 -10.42
CA SER A 111 -29.55 3.86 -10.96
C SER A 111 -30.27 4.94 -10.14
N ALA A 112 -29.67 5.48 -9.07
CA ALA A 112 -30.36 6.45 -8.21
C ALA A 112 -30.07 7.93 -8.58
N CYS A 113 -29.46 8.21 -9.72
CA CYS A 113 -29.17 9.58 -10.15
C CYS A 113 -29.61 9.83 -11.60
N SER A 114 -30.90 9.63 -11.89
CA SER A 114 -31.58 10.34 -12.97
C SER A 114 -33.09 10.23 -12.82
N THR A 115 -33.69 11.31 -12.29
CA THR A 115 -35.05 11.78 -12.62
C THR A 115 -36.26 10.98 -12.09
N CYS A 116 -37.03 11.65 -11.21
CA CYS A 116 -38.33 11.30 -10.60
C CYS A 116 -38.31 10.42 -9.35
#